data_AF-A0A7Y3GA26-F1
#
_entry.id   AF-A0A7Y3GA26-F1
#
_cell.length_a   1.000
_cell.length_b   1.000
_cell.length_c   1.000
_cell.angle_alpha   90.00
_cell.angle_beta   90.00
_cell.angle_gamma   90.00
#
_symmetry.space_group_name_H-M   'P 1'
#
loop_
_entity.id
_entity.type
_entity.pdbx_description
1 polymer ?
#
loop_
_entity_poly.entity_id
_entity_poly.type
_entity_poly.pdbx_seq_one_letter_code
_entity_poly.pdbx_strand_id
1 'polypeptide(L)'
;QTQRAAFDRGWTGRRWRLLWRVLYSRPVLDRAFHRDHFRYAVGEHPALALRGQVERVLRDLPVAANPYIHWAVFGSYPDRERCPAWLRRSGHPELRSRLDRLRIETGELEQRIGSLADHSVDCFNFSNIFDWMSEEGFLALMRQVVRVARPGARLCYWTNLVNARRDLRAAARELPRLREEVELAARLFEGCRTPGYSACTIGRVD
;
A
#
# COMPACT_ATOMS: atom_id res chain seq x y z
N GLN A 1 -20.85 -23.49 -0.67
CA GLN A 1 -20.74 -22.95 0.70
C GLN A 1 -20.03 -21.59 0.59
N THR A 2 -20.58 -20.50 1.10
CA THR A 2 -19.97 -19.15 0.99
C THR A 2 -18.70 -19.08 1.83
N GLN A 3 -17.64 -18.45 1.31
CA GLN A 3 -16.33 -18.32 1.98
C GLN A 3 -16.46 -17.83 3.43
N ARG A 4 -17.31 -16.82 3.66
CA ARG A 4 -17.64 -16.31 5.00
C ARG A 4 -18.14 -17.41 5.94
N ALA A 5 -19.04 -18.28 5.47
CA ALA A 5 -19.59 -19.36 6.29
C ALA A 5 -18.61 -20.53 6.49
N ALA A 6 -17.63 -20.70 5.62
CA ALA A 6 -16.53 -21.65 5.83
C ALA A 6 -15.53 -21.10 6.86
N PHE A 7 -15.19 -19.82 6.74
CA PHE A 7 -14.36 -19.09 7.69
C PHE A 7 -15.00 -19.08 9.09
N ASP A 8 -16.26 -18.67 9.21
CA ASP A 8 -16.94 -18.55 10.50
C ASP A 8 -17.08 -19.90 11.23
N ARG A 9 -17.16 -21.03 10.50
CA ARG A 9 -17.22 -22.38 11.08
C ARG A 9 -15.88 -22.94 11.49
N GLY A 10 -14.84 -22.78 10.67
CA GLY A 10 -13.54 -23.42 10.90
C GLY A 10 -12.51 -22.53 11.58
N TRP A 11 -12.61 -21.22 11.37
CA TRP A 11 -11.56 -20.22 11.63
C TRP A 11 -11.99 -19.20 12.71
N THR A 12 -12.79 -19.64 13.67
CA THR A 12 -13.19 -18.84 14.86
C THR A 12 -12.98 -19.61 16.18
N GLY A 13 -12.49 -20.86 16.09
CA GLY A 13 -12.29 -21.75 17.24
C GLY A 13 -11.16 -21.34 18.18
N ARG A 14 -11.07 -22.01 19.34
CA ARG A 14 -10.01 -21.76 20.35
C ARG A 14 -8.60 -21.99 19.81
N ARG A 15 -8.41 -23.00 18.95
CA ARG A 15 -7.13 -23.32 18.30
C ARG A 15 -6.66 -22.20 17.38
N TRP A 16 -7.58 -21.64 16.59
CA TRP A 16 -7.31 -20.50 15.71
C TRP A 16 -6.87 -19.29 16.54
N ARG A 17 -7.63 -18.91 17.56
CA ARG A 17 -7.27 -17.80 18.47
C ARG A 17 -5.89 -17.98 19.13
N LEU A 18 -5.52 -19.20 19.52
CA LEU A 18 -4.21 -19.48 20.09
C LEU A 18 -3.08 -19.32 19.06
N LEU A 19 -3.27 -19.82 17.84
CA LEU A 19 -2.31 -19.65 16.74
C LEU A 19 -2.01 -18.17 16.50
N TRP A 20 -3.03 -17.30 16.43
CA TRP A 20 -2.82 -15.86 16.24
C TRP A 20 -2.12 -15.19 17.41
N ARG A 21 -2.44 -15.58 18.65
CA ARG A 21 -1.75 -15.06 19.84
C ARG A 21 -0.26 -15.38 19.80
N VAL A 22 0.15 -16.53 19.23
CA VAL A 22 1.55 -16.92 19.11
C VAL A 22 2.21 -16.25 17.91
N LEU A 23 1.66 -16.42 16.70
CA LEU A 23 2.24 -15.91 15.45
C LEU A 23 2.43 -14.39 15.45
N TYR A 24 1.54 -13.67 16.12
CA TYR A 24 1.60 -12.22 16.21
C TYR A 24 1.95 -11.75 17.63
N SER A 25 2.56 -12.61 18.45
CA SER A 25 3.15 -12.15 19.70
C SER A 25 4.31 -11.18 19.43
N ARG A 26 4.55 -10.23 20.34
CA ARG A 26 5.66 -9.28 20.26
C ARG A 26 7.01 -9.95 19.97
N PRO A 27 7.39 -11.05 20.66
CA PRO A 27 8.66 -11.73 20.38
C PRO A 27 8.79 -12.29 18.97
N VAL A 28 7.69 -12.80 18.39
CA VAL A 28 7.71 -13.34 17.01
C VAL A 28 7.82 -12.19 16.00
N LEU A 29 7.10 -11.09 16.22
CA LEU A 29 7.17 -9.92 15.35
C LEU A 29 8.55 -9.23 15.44
N ASP A 30 9.11 -9.07 16.63
CA ASP A 30 10.44 -8.46 16.83
C ASP A 30 11.57 -9.32 16.23
N ARG A 31 11.36 -10.64 16.10
CA ARG A 31 12.26 -11.57 15.41
C ARG A 31 12.12 -11.48 13.89
N ALA A 32 10.90 -11.27 13.40
CA ALA A 32 10.56 -11.30 11.97
C ALA A 32 10.78 -9.94 11.27
N PHE A 33 10.64 -8.83 12.00
CA PHE A 33 10.75 -7.48 11.47
C PHE A 33 11.93 -6.73 12.10
N HIS A 34 12.52 -5.80 11.34
CA HIS A 34 13.48 -4.86 11.90
C HIS A 34 12.78 -4.00 12.97
N ARG A 35 13.52 -3.59 14.01
CA ARG A 35 12.98 -2.81 15.14
C ARG A 35 12.31 -1.50 14.69
N ASP A 36 12.83 -0.91 13.62
CA ASP A 36 12.29 0.34 13.06
C ASP A 36 11.00 0.17 12.26
N HIS A 37 10.58 -1.06 11.96
CA HIS A 37 9.35 -1.33 11.19
C HIS A 37 8.08 -0.80 11.86
N PHE A 38 8.14 -0.59 13.17
CA PHE A 38 7.06 -0.05 13.98
C PHE A 38 7.34 1.35 14.53
N ARG A 39 8.39 2.04 14.03
CA ARG A 39 8.81 3.35 14.54
C ARG A 39 7.70 4.41 14.49
N TYR A 40 6.87 4.36 13.45
CA TYR A 40 5.73 5.26 13.24
C TYR A 40 4.38 4.53 13.34
N ALA A 41 4.37 3.36 13.99
CA ALA A 41 3.13 2.65 14.26
C ALA A 41 2.30 3.42 15.29
N VAL A 42 1.01 3.63 14.98
CA VAL A 42 0.07 4.34 15.86
C VAL A 42 -1.06 3.39 16.26
N GLY A 43 -1.35 3.30 17.55
CA GLY A 43 -2.46 2.51 18.10
C GLY A 43 -2.04 1.25 18.88
N GLU A 44 -2.97 0.28 18.96
CA GLU A 44 -2.74 -1.01 19.63
C GLU A 44 -1.58 -1.80 19.00
N HIS A 45 -1.12 -2.83 19.70
CA HIS A 45 -0.05 -3.72 19.25
C HIS A 45 -0.27 -4.17 17.79
N PRO A 46 0.72 -4.04 16.87
CA PRO A 46 0.58 -4.31 15.43
C PRO A 46 -0.05 -5.67 15.10
N ALA A 47 0.15 -6.64 15.98
CA ALA A 47 -0.52 -7.93 15.99
C ALA A 47 -2.03 -7.92 15.81
N LEU A 48 -2.73 -7.02 16.51
CA LEU A 48 -4.20 -6.96 16.47
C LEU A 48 -4.67 -6.40 15.13
N ALA A 49 -3.99 -5.36 14.64
CA ALA A 49 -4.24 -4.82 13.30
C ALA A 49 -3.98 -5.90 12.23
N LEU A 50 -2.81 -6.54 12.26
CA LEU A 50 -2.43 -7.61 11.31
C LEU A 50 -3.40 -8.79 11.34
N ARG A 51 -3.82 -9.24 12.54
CA ARG A 51 -4.85 -10.26 12.69
C ARG A 51 -6.15 -9.83 12.04
N GLY A 52 -6.68 -8.66 12.38
CA GLY A 52 -7.93 -8.16 11.82
C GLY A 52 -7.89 -8.06 10.30
N GLN A 53 -6.74 -7.67 9.74
CA GLN A 53 -6.56 -7.63 8.30
C GLN A 53 -6.54 -9.03 7.68
N VAL A 54 -5.85 -10.00 8.26
CA VAL A 54 -5.86 -11.38 7.73
C VAL A 54 -7.26 -11.98 7.83
N GLU A 55 -7.97 -11.76 8.95
CA GLU A 55 -9.37 -12.18 9.11
C GLU A 55 -10.24 -11.55 8.00
N ARG A 56 -10.14 -10.24 7.77
CA ARG A 56 -10.83 -9.55 6.65
C ARG A 56 -10.49 -10.17 5.30
N VAL A 57 -9.21 -10.38 5.02
CA VAL A 57 -8.75 -10.92 3.74
C VAL A 57 -9.31 -12.32 3.49
N LEU A 58 -9.27 -13.19 4.50
CA LEU A 58 -9.69 -14.58 4.36
C LEU A 58 -11.21 -14.78 4.46
N ARG A 59 -11.90 -13.86 5.13
CA ARG A 59 -13.36 -13.87 5.28
C ARG A 59 -14.06 -13.15 4.13
N ASP A 60 -13.59 -11.95 3.76
CA ASP A 60 -14.34 -11.00 2.94
C ASP A 60 -13.80 -10.82 1.51
N LEU A 61 -12.51 -11.07 1.25
CA LEU A 61 -11.96 -11.00 -0.11
C LEU A 61 -12.03 -12.37 -0.79
N PRO A 62 -12.36 -12.48 -2.09
CA PRO A 62 -12.42 -13.77 -2.79
C PRO A 62 -11.04 -14.46 -2.84
N VAL A 63 -10.72 -15.29 -1.84
CA VAL A 63 -9.39 -15.89 -1.65
C VAL A 63 -8.99 -16.74 -2.85
N ALA A 64 -9.93 -17.56 -3.33
CA ALA A 64 -9.71 -18.44 -4.49
C ALA A 64 -9.31 -17.67 -5.77
N ALA A 65 -9.71 -16.39 -5.88
CA ALA A 65 -9.41 -15.53 -7.01
C ALA A 65 -8.38 -14.43 -6.70
N ASN A 66 -7.77 -14.44 -5.50
CA ASN A 66 -6.80 -13.44 -5.09
C ASN A 66 -5.36 -13.91 -5.41
N PRO A 67 -4.72 -13.39 -6.47
CA PRO A 67 -3.40 -13.85 -6.90
C PRO A 67 -2.31 -13.63 -5.85
N TYR A 68 -2.44 -12.60 -5.00
CA TYR A 68 -1.45 -12.29 -3.97
C TYR A 68 -1.47 -13.32 -2.84
N ILE A 69 -2.64 -13.88 -2.51
CA ILE A 69 -2.76 -14.94 -1.51
C ILE A 69 -2.19 -16.24 -2.03
N HIS A 70 -2.48 -16.59 -3.29
CA HIS A 70 -1.89 -17.77 -3.91
C HIS A 70 -0.36 -17.72 -3.93
N TRP A 71 0.21 -16.57 -4.29
CA TRP A 71 1.66 -16.38 -4.23
C TRP A 71 2.20 -16.52 -2.80
N ALA A 72 1.56 -15.87 -1.81
CA ALA A 72 2.00 -15.91 -0.42
C ALA A 72 1.93 -17.32 0.21
N VAL A 73 0.95 -18.14 -0.19
CA VAL A 73 0.72 -19.47 0.40
C VAL A 73 1.41 -20.59 -0.37
N PHE A 74 1.37 -20.55 -1.70
CA PHE A 74 1.83 -21.64 -2.56
C PHE A 74 3.14 -21.32 -3.32
N GLY A 75 3.60 -20.06 -3.29
CA GLY A 75 4.77 -19.63 -4.06
C GLY A 75 4.54 -19.60 -5.58
N SER A 76 3.28 -19.69 -6.03
CA SER A 76 2.90 -19.71 -7.44
C SER A 76 1.52 -19.10 -7.67
N TYR A 77 1.26 -18.63 -8.90
CA TYR A 77 -0.09 -18.22 -9.32
C TYR A 77 -0.89 -19.44 -9.80
N PRO A 78 -2.24 -19.44 -9.65
CA PRO A 78 -3.08 -20.55 -10.08
C PRO A 78 -2.96 -20.88 -11.56
N ASP A 79 -2.89 -19.85 -12.40
CA ASP A 79 -2.62 -19.94 -13.84
C ASP A 79 -2.22 -18.58 -14.40
N ARG A 80 -2.05 -18.52 -15.74
CA ARG A 80 -1.60 -17.35 -16.49
C ARG A 80 -2.61 -16.19 -16.50
N GLU A 81 -3.89 -16.44 -16.24
CA GLU A 81 -4.95 -15.43 -16.23
C GLU A 81 -5.27 -14.95 -14.80
N ARG A 82 -5.17 -15.86 -13.83
CA ARG A 82 -5.31 -15.61 -12.39
C ARG A 82 -4.00 -15.16 -11.76
N CYS A 83 -3.30 -14.22 -12.40
CA CYS A 83 -2.12 -13.53 -11.89
C CYS A 83 -2.35 -12.00 -11.86
N PRO A 84 -1.46 -11.21 -11.24
CA PRO A 84 -1.50 -9.75 -11.33
C PRO A 84 -1.53 -9.27 -12.78
N ALA A 85 -2.23 -8.17 -13.06
CA ALA A 85 -2.48 -7.72 -14.43
C ALA A 85 -1.20 -7.54 -15.26
N TRP A 86 -0.11 -7.08 -14.64
CA TRP A 86 1.19 -6.90 -15.28
C TRP A 86 1.92 -8.21 -15.63
N LEU A 87 1.47 -9.37 -15.13
CA LEU A 87 2.01 -10.67 -15.48
C LEU A 87 1.18 -11.40 -16.55
N ARG A 88 -0.04 -10.92 -16.85
CA ARG A 88 -0.91 -11.53 -17.85
C ARG A 88 -0.32 -11.39 -19.26
N ARG A 89 -0.39 -12.46 -20.04
CA ARG A 89 0.20 -12.53 -21.39
C ARG A 89 -0.36 -11.46 -22.34
N SER A 90 -1.64 -11.10 -22.17
CA SER A 90 -2.30 -10.06 -22.97
C SER A 90 -1.63 -8.69 -22.84
N GLY A 91 -1.02 -8.37 -21.69
CA GLY A 91 -0.31 -7.11 -21.47
C GLY A 91 1.15 -7.11 -21.92
N HIS A 92 1.73 -8.28 -22.23
CA HIS A 92 3.16 -8.41 -22.54
C HIS A 92 3.60 -7.58 -23.75
N PRO A 93 2.87 -7.56 -24.90
CA PRO A 93 3.28 -6.77 -26.05
C PRO A 93 3.35 -5.26 -25.74
N GLU A 94 2.38 -4.74 -24.98
CA GLU A 94 2.33 -3.33 -24.59
C GLU A 94 3.42 -2.95 -23.59
N LEU A 95 3.68 -3.80 -22.60
CA LEU A 95 4.79 -3.57 -21.66
C LEU A 95 6.13 -3.59 -22.39
N ARG A 96 6.33 -4.58 -23.28
CA ARG A 96 7.58 -4.75 -24.03
C ARG A 96 7.88 -3.56 -24.95
N SER A 97 6.88 -3.00 -25.61
CA SER A 97 7.05 -1.86 -26.51
C SER A 97 7.31 -0.52 -25.81
N ARG A 98 7.21 -0.48 -24.47
CA ARG A 98 7.44 0.71 -23.65
C ARG A 98 8.63 0.58 -22.70
N LEU A 99 9.39 -0.51 -22.77
CA LEU A 99 10.53 -0.74 -21.87
C LEU A 99 11.61 0.34 -22.01
N ASP A 100 11.76 0.93 -23.20
CA ASP A 100 12.65 2.06 -23.49
C ASP A 100 12.30 3.33 -22.70
N ARG A 101 11.07 3.43 -22.20
CA ARG A 101 10.60 4.54 -21.36
C ARG A 101 10.90 4.35 -19.88
N LEU A 102 11.26 3.13 -19.46
CA LEU A 102 11.55 2.83 -18.06
C LEU A 102 12.98 3.27 -17.74
N ARG A 103 13.12 4.06 -16.68
CA ARG A 103 14.41 4.40 -16.08
C ARG A 103 14.43 3.89 -14.66
N ILE A 104 15.49 3.17 -14.33
CA ILE A 104 15.73 2.68 -12.98
C ILE A 104 16.86 3.53 -12.41
N GLU A 105 16.60 4.14 -11.27
CA GLU A 105 17.56 4.99 -10.56
C GLU A 105 17.70 4.48 -9.13
N THR A 106 18.93 4.50 -8.61
CA THR A 106 19.22 4.14 -7.23
C THR A 106 19.69 5.40 -6.50
N GLY A 107 18.95 5.81 -5.47
CA GLY A 107 19.24 7.00 -4.70
C GLY A 107 18.09 7.37 -3.78
N GLU A 108 18.28 8.43 -3.01
CA GLU A 108 17.26 8.96 -2.11
C GLU A 108 16.14 9.66 -2.89
N LEU A 109 14.88 9.35 -2.57
CA LEU A 109 13.72 9.88 -3.29
C LEU A 109 13.68 11.41 -3.21
N GLU A 110 13.94 11.97 -2.03
CA GLU A 110 13.92 13.40 -1.75
C GLU A 110 14.94 14.13 -2.62
N GLN A 111 16.15 13.58 -2.76
CA GLN A 111 17.18 14.13 -3.63
C GLN A 111 16.74 14.06 -5.10
N ARG A 112 16.17 12.92 -5.51
CA ARG A 112 15.70 12.76 -6.87
C ARG A 112 14.61 13.76 -7.22
N ILE A 113 13.55 13.84 -6.42
CA ILE A 113 12.47 14.83 -6.65
C ILE A 113 13.04 16.25 -6.57
N GLY A 114 13.95 16.53 -5.64
CA GLY A 114 14.64 17.81 -5.54
C GLY A 114 15.38 18.21 -6.81
N SER A 115 16.00 17.26 -7.52
CA SER A 115 16.74 17.50 -8.77
C SER A 115 15.87 17.76 -10.01
N LEU A 116 14.57 17.48 -9.95
CA LEU A 116 13.68 17.65 -11.09
C LEU A 116 13.34 19.12 -11.30
N ALA A 117 13.14 19.49 -12.57
CA ALA A 117 12.68 20.82 -12.94
C ALA A 117 11.25 21.06 -12.45
N ASP A 118 10.92 22.32 -12.22
CA ASP A 118 9.56 22.75 -11.90
C ASP A 118 8.60 22.30 -13.01
N HIS A 119 7.39 21.87 -12.64
CA HIS A 119 6.35 21.45 -13.58
C HIS A 119 6.80 20.39 -14.62
N SER A 120 7.56 19.39 -14.19
CA SER A 120 8.10 18.32 -15.04
C SER A 120 7.40 16.97 -14.90
N VAL A 121 6.57 16.76 -13.86
CA VAL A 121 5.97 15.45 -13.54
C VAL A 121 4.44 15.50 -13.58
N ASP A 122 3.84 14.54 -14.30
CA ASP A 122 2.39 14.39 -14.42
C ASP A 122 1.77 13.51 -13.31
N CYS A 123 2.48 12.47 -12.88
CA CYS A 123 1.94 11.46 -11.96
C CYS A 123 3.01 10.98 -10.98
N PHE A 124 2.61 10.79 -9.72
CA PHE A 124 3.42 10.21 -8.65
C PHE A 124 2.72 8.97 -8.09
N ASN A 125 3.49 7.89 -7.88
CA ASN A 125 3.03 6.71 -7.18
C ASN A 125 4.06 6.33 -6.12
N PHE A 126 3.68 6.49 -4.85
CA PHE A 126 4.52 6.16 -3.71
C PHE A 126 3.95 4.97 -2.94
N SER A 127 4.57 3.81 -3.12
CA SER A 127 4.25 2.62 -2.33
C SER A 127 4.95 2.70 -0.98
N ASN A 128 4.19 2.78 0.11
CA ASN A 128 4.64 2.58 1.50
C ASN A 128 5.87 3.39 1.97
N ILE A 129 6.23 4.47 1.26
CA ILE A 129 7.43 5.25 1.59
C ILE A 129 7.22 6.15 2.82
N PHE A 130 6.01 6.68 2.97
CA PHE A 130 5.66 7.59 4.07
C PHE A 130 5.54 6.90 5.42
N ASP A 131 5.46 5.57 5.42
CA ASP A 131 5.46 4.73 6.61
C ASP A 131 6.76 4.86 7.40
N TRP A 132 7.84 5.31 6.75
CA TRP A 132 9.19 5.44 7.30
C TRP A 132 9.63 6.88 7.48
N MET A 133 8.69 7.82 7.33
CA MET A 133 8.98 9.25 7.25
C MET A 133 8.25 9.98 8.37
N SER A 134 8.88 10.99 8.99
CA SER A 134 8.21 11.87 9.96
C SER A 134 7.20 12.80 9.28
N GLU A 135 6.41 13.53 10.06
CA GLU A 135 5.47 14.51 9.50
C GLU A 135 6.21 15.66 8.81
N GLU A 136 7.32 16.11 9.39
CA GLU A 136 8.17 17.15 8.84
C GLU A 136 8.81 16.69 7.52
N GLY A 137 9.31 15.45 7.48
CA GLY A 137 9.85 14.84 6.27
C GLY A 137 8.80 14.71 5.18
N PHE A 138 7.60 14.26 5.54
CA PHE A 138 6.47 14.15 4.61
C PHE A 138 6.11 15.51 4.00
N LEU A 139 5.97 16.54 4.83
CA LEU A 139 5.64 17.89 4.38
C LEU A 139 6.77 18.50 3.53
N ALA A 140 8.04 18.29 3.89
CA ALA A 140 9.18 18.72 3.09
C ALA A 140 9.19 18.07 1.70
N LEU A 141 8.91 16.77 1.63
CA LEU A 141 8.80 16.05 0.36
C LEU A 141 7.57 16.52 -0.45
N MET A 142 6.43 16.76 0.20
CA MET A 142 5.23 17.29 -0.47
C MET A 142 5.44 18.68 -1.07
N ARG A 143 6.23 19.55 -0.42
CA ARG A 143 6.65 20.84 -1.03
C ARG A 143 7.39 20.62 -2.36
N GLN A 144 8.31 19.66 -2.40
CA GLN A 144 9.03 19.33 -3.63
C GLN A 144 8.12 18.71 -4.68
N VAL A 145 7.23 17.78 -4.29
CA VAL A 145 6.23 17.18 -5.17
C VAL A 145 5.35 18.26 -5.83
N VAL A 146 4.82 19.20 -5.05
CA VAL A 146 3.98 20.30 -5.57
C VAL A 146 4.76 21.24 -6.50
N ARG A 147 6.05 21.48 -6.24
CA ARG A 147 6.93 22.27 -7.12
C ARG A 147 7.13 21.60 -8.48
N VAL A 148 7.47 20.31 -8.49
CA VAL A 148 7.78 19.58 -9.73
C VAL A 148 6.54 19.09 -10.47
N ALA A 149 5.37 19.11 -9.81
CA ALA A 149 4.10 18.75 -10.39
C ALA A 149 3.66 19.72 -11.49
N ARG A 150 3.27 19.18 -12.65
CA ARG A 150 2.51 19.92 -13.66
C ARG A 150 1.12 20.31 -13.11
N PRO A 151 0.50 21.40 -13.59
CA PRO A 151 -0.91 21.66 -13.31
C PRO A 151 -1.79 20.47 -13.68
N GLY A 152 -2.61 20.01 -12.75
CA GLY A 152 -3.44 18.81 -12.88
C GLY A 152 -2.73 17.49 -12.58
N ALA A 153 -1.48 17.50 -12.13
CA ALA A 153 -0.75 16.28 -11.79
C ALA A 153 -1.42 15.50 -10.65
N ARG A 154 -1.26 14.18 -10.67
CA ARG A 154 -1.87 13.28 -9.68
C ARG A 154 -0.84 12.60 -8.79
N LEU A 155 -1.18 12.48 -7.52
CA LEU A 155 -0.41 11.77 -6.51
C LEU A 155 -1.21 10.57 -6.02
N CYS A 156 -0.59 9.39 -5.97
CA CYS A 156 -1.14 8.21 -5.33
C CYS A 156 -0.13 7.71 -4.30
N TYR A 157 -0.57 7.41 -3.09
CA TYR A 157 0.27 6.69 -2.14
C TYR A 157 -0.50 5.69 -1.28
N TRP A 158 0.21 4.64 -0.90
CA TRP A 158 -0.33 3.53 -0.12
C TRP A 158 0.30 3.51 1.26
N THR A 159 -0.52 3.32 2.29
CA THR A 159 -0.09 3.28 3.70
C THR A 159 -0.19 1.87 4.23
N ASN A 160 0.90 1.34 4.75
CA ASN A 160 0.90 0.02 5.37
C ASN A 160 0.00 0.01 6.61
N LEU A 161 -0.65 -1.13 6.83
CA LEU A 161 -1.57 -1.39 7.92
C LEU A 161 -1.05 -0.97 9.30
N VAL A 162 0.24 -1.19 9.55
CA VAL A 162 0.82 -1.00 10.88
C VAL A 162 1.23 0.44 11.15
N ASN A 163 1.22 1.32 10.13
CA ASN A 163 1.69 2.69 10.24
C ASN A 163 0.55 3.70 10.10
N ALA A 164 0.74 4.87 10.71
CA ALA A 164 -0.20 5.96 10.54
C ALA A 164 -0.15 6.48 9.11
N ARG A 165 -1.34 6.65 8.53
CA ARG A 165 -1.51 7.38 7.28
C ARG A 165 -1.06 8.83 7.49
N ARG A 166 -0.14 9.30 6.65
CA ARG A 166 0.16 10.74 6.54
C ARG A 166 -1.05 11.44 5.93
N ASP A 167 -1.56 12.46 6.62
CA ASP A 167 -2.78 13.16 6.19
C ASP A 167 -2.45 14.19 5.12
N LEU A 168 -2.99 13.98 3.91
CA LEU A 168 -2.80 14.93 2.82
C LEU A 168 -3.53 16.26 3.08
N ARG A 169 -4.63 16.24 3.84
CA ARG A 169 -5.37 17.46 4.21
C ARG A 169 -4.55 18.35 5.13
N ALA A 170 -3.74 17.77 6.01
CA ALA A 170 -2.82 18.54 6.85
C ALA A 170 -1.78 19.27 5.98
N ALA A 171 -1.17 18.57 5.02
CA ALA A 171 -0.22 19.19 4.08
C ALA A 171 -0.89 20.25 3.19
N ALA A 172 -2.15 20.04 2.77
CA ALA A 172 -2.91 20.99 1.95
C ALA A 172 -3.16 22.34 2.64
N ARG A 173 -3.10 22.42 3.98
CA ARG A 173 -3.21 23.70 4.71
C ARG A 173 -2.02 24.62 4.42
N GLU A 174 -0.85 24.04 4.15
CA GLU A 174 0.37 24.78 3.80
C GLU A 174 0.63 24.81 2.31
N LEU A 175 0.03 23.88 1.55
CA LEU A 175 0.21 23.69 0.12
C LEU A 175 -1.14 23.87 -0.59
N PRO A 176 -1.59 25.12 -0.86
CA PRO A 176 -2.95 25.39 -1.34
C PRO A 176 -3.27 24.80 -2.72
N ARG A 177 -2.24 24.46 -3.49
CA ARG A 177 -2.36 23.78 -4.79
C ARG A 177 -2.67 22.29 -4.67
N LEU A 178 -2.50 21.71 -3.48
CA LEU A 178 -2.68 20.29 -3.22
C LEU A 178 -4.06 20.04 -2.63
N ARG A 179 -4.81 19.11 -3.23
CA ARG A 179 -6.10 18.63 -2.70
C ARG A 179 -6.13 17.12 -2.66
N GLU A 180 -6.88 16.58 -1.71
CA GLU A 180 -7.15 15.15 -1.63
C GLU A 180 -8.46 14.80 -2.36
N GLU A 181 -8.43 13.76 -3.19
CA GLU A 181 -9.61 13.19 -3.86
C GLU A 181 -10.13 11.98 -3.07
N VAL A 182 -10.85 12.26 -1.97
CA VAL A 182 -11.21 11.28 -0.94
C VAL A 182 -12.14 10.18 -1.47
N GLU A 183 -13.13 10.54 -2.28
CA GLU A 183 -14.09 9.59 -2.85
C GLU A 183 -13.40 8.65 -3.86
N LEU A 184 -12.44 9.16 -4.64
CA LEU A 184 -11.66 8.33 -5.56
C LEU A 184 -10.75 7.39 -4.77
N ALA A 185 -10.07 7.89 -3.75
CA ALA A 185 -9.21 7.10 -2.88
C ALA A 185 -9.98 5.95 -2.22
N ALA A 186 -11.17 6.22 -1.67
CA ALA A 186 -12.04 5.22 -1.06
C ALA A 186 -12.46 4.13 -2.06
N ARG A 187 -12.93 4.51 -3.25
CA ARG A 187 -13.32 3.54 -4.30
C ARG A 187 -12.15 2.66 -4.75
N LEU A 188 -10.96 3.24 -4.91
CA LEU A 188 -9.77 2.45 -5.29
C LEU A 188 -9.35 1.50 -4.18
N PHE A 189 -9.45 1.92 -2.92
CA PHE A 189 -9.11 1.08 -1.78
C PHE A 189 -10.11 -0.06 -1.56
N GLU A 190 -11.40 0.14 -1.85
CA GLU A 190 -12.41 -0.93 -1.83
C GLU A 190 -12.05 -2.08 -2.77
N GLY A 191 -11.50 -1.76 -3.94
CA GLY A 191 -10.99 -2.74 -4.91
C GLY A 191 -9.65 -3.38 -4.52
N CYS A 192 -9.01 -2.97 -3.43
CA CYS A 192 -7.69 -3.45 -3.04
C CYS A 192 -7.73 -4.92 -2.60
N ARG A 193 -7.05 -5.76 -3.37
CA ARG A 193 -6.90 -7.20 -3.09
C ARG A 193 -5.61 -7.51 -2.35
N THR A 194 -4.72 -6.54 -2.19
CA THR A 194 -3.41 -6.72 -1.57
C THR A 194 -3.56 -6.68 -0.05
N PRO A 195 -3.16 -7.74 0.68
CA PRO A 195 -2.99 -7.66 2.12
C PRO A 195 -1.86 -6.69 2.47
N GLY A 196 -1.90 -6.06 3.63
CA GLY A 196 -0.84 -5.20 4.14
C GLY A 196 -1.12 -3.70 4.08
N TYR A 197 -2.16 -3.22 3.39
CA TYR A 197 -2.51 -1.79 3.37
C TYR A 197 -3.72 -1.43 4.26
N SER A 198 -3.66 -0.28 4.92
CA SER A 198 -4.77 0.37 5.66
C SER A 198 -5.45 1.46 4.84
N ALA A 199 -4.73 2.10 3.91
CA ALA A 199 -5.26 3.17 3.10
C ALA A 199 -4.60 3.28 1.73
N CYS A 200 -5.37 3.80 0.78
CA CYS A 200 -4.90 4.45 -0.44
C CYS A 200 -5.24 5.93 -0.31
N THR A 201 -4.33 6.83 -0.70
CA THR A 201 -4.60 8.26 -0.80
C THR A 201 -4.37 8.72 -2.22
N ILE A 202 -5.33 9.50 -2.73
CA ILE A 202 -5.21 10.18 -4.02
C ILE A 202 -5.18 11.68 -3.79
N GLY A 203 -4.20 12.35 -4.39
CA GLY A 203 -4.05 13.78 -4.40
C GLY A 203 -4.03 14.34 -5.81
N ARG A 204 -4.37 15.61 -5.94
CA ARG A 204 -4.25 16.39 -7.17
C ARG A 204 -3.55 17.70 -6.88
N VAL A 205 -2.66 18.09 -7.78
CA VAL A 205 -1.95 19.38 -7.73
C VAL A 205 -2.46 20.26 -8.87
N ASP A 206 -3.09 21.39 -8.55
CA ASP A 206 -3.55 22.36 -9.54
C ASP A 206 -2.64 23.61 -9.54
#